data_AF-A0A8T6RDT4-F1
#
_entry.id   AF-A0A8T6RDT4-F1
#
_cell.length_a   1.000
_cell.length_b   1.000
_cell.length_c   1.000
_cell.angle_alpha   90.00
_cell.angle_beta   90.00
_cell.angle_gamma   90.00
#
_symmetry.space_group_name_H-M   'P 1'
#
loop_
_entity.id
_entity.type
_entity.pdbx_description
1 polymer ?
#
loop_
_entity_poly.entity_id
_entity_poly.type
_entity_poly.pdbx_seq_one_letter_code
_entity_poly.pdbx_strand_id
1 'polypeptide(L)'
;MSDKNGTGFEPVDLEDSEDDFIEEIELEEEPATTVFENGKGYVISDDADRISQQGFYGTRLKDGRLELEPVELLHLIERKRVVVTSKSGESVTAKDIVNQLQDLNPRLWVNYLVFRDLRSRGYAVRQGFGDVIGFRVYARGERPGAASANQLIYVLKEDEAISLTDLDLITETALASRKKLVFALVDQNGEVNYYKVSQATLPKIGVETNAEK
;
A
#
# COMPACT_ATOMS: atom_id res chain seq x y z
N MET A 1 0.64 -16.37 75.58
CA MET A 1 1.89 -15.58 75.47
C MET A 1 2.45 -15.92 74.10
N SER A 2 2.20 -15.04 73.12
CA SER A 2 3.21 -14.11 72.57
C SER A 2 4.26 -14.93 71.79
N ASP A 3 4.36 -14.83 70.47
CA ASP A 3 5.01 -13.69 69.86
C ASP A 3 4.55 -13.33 68.44
N LYS A 4 4.79 -12.06 68.13
CA LYS A 4 4.59 -11.38 66.85
C LYS A 4 5.89 -11.39 66.01
N ASN A 5 5.69 -11.06 64.72
CA ASN A 5 6.53 -10.27 63.81
C ASN A 5 7.52 -10.97 62.86
N GLY A 6 7.51 -10.48 61.61
CA GLY A 6 8.64 -10.48 60.67
C GLY A 6 8.31 -11.08 59.29
N THR A 7 7.60 -10.39 58.40
CA THR A 7 8.14 -9.60 57.26
C THR A 7 8.99 -10.39 56.24
N GLY A 8 8.51 -10.46 55.00
CA GLY A 8 9.32 -10.83 53.82
C GLY A 8 8.46 -11.24 52.62
N PHE A 9 8.15 -10.28 51.74
CA PHE A 9 7.73 -10.53 50.36
C PHE A 9 8.97 -10.87 49.53
N GLU A 10 8.86 -11.86 48.63
CA GLU A 10 9.43 -11.94 47.26
C GLU A 10 9.47 -13.40 46.76
N PRO A 11 9.45 -13.66 45.44
CA PRO A 11 8.39 -13.41 44.48
C PRO A 11 7.80 -14.74 43.95
N VAL A 12 6.56 -14.69 43.47
CA VAL A 12 6.05 -15.66 42.47
C VAL A 12 6.23 -14.99 41.12
N ASP A 13 6.81 -15.68 40.14
CA ASP A 13 6.70 -15.47 38.68
C ASP A 13 7.99 -15.92 37.99
N LEU A 14 8.01 -16.59 36.85
CA LEU A 14 7.00 -17.14 35.94
C LEU A 14 7.72 -18.31 35.26
N GLU A 15 7.12 -19.49 35.22
CA GLU A 15 7.63 -20.58 34.41
C GLU A 15 7.64 -20.15 32.93
N ASP A 16 8.74 -20.50 32.28
CA ASP A 16 9.01 -20.41 30.84
C ASP A 16 7.73 -20.61 30.00
N SER A 17 7.12 -19.52 29.54
CA SER A 17 6.33 -19.57 28.33
C SER A 17 7.31 -19.42 27.17
N GLU A 18 7.75 -20.55 26.64
CA GLU A 18 8.26 -20.63 25.29
C GLU A 18 7.22 -19.95 24.39
N ASP A 19 7.50 -18.70 24.01
CA ASP A 19 6.77 -18.02 22.94
C ASP A 19 6.95 -18.91 21.71
N ASP A 20 5.91 -19.69 21.40
CA ASP A 20 5.70 -20.37 20.13
C ASP A 20 5.78 -19.32 19.02
N PHE A 21 7.01 -19.04 18.55
CA PHE A 21 7.28 -18.44 17.27
C PHE A 21 6.76 -19.42 16.22
N ILE A 22 5.47 -19.32 15.92
CA ILE A 22 4.90 -19.94 14.73
C ILE A 22 5.52 -19.19 13.55
N GLU A 23 6.64 -19.70 13.05
CA GLU A 23 7.05 -19.44 11.67
C GLU A 23 5.87 -19.90 10.80
N GLU A 24 5.16 -18.94 10.23
CA GLU A 24 4.15 -19.18 9.22
C GLU A 24 4.87 -19.85 8.04
N ILE A 25 4.80 -21.19 7.97
CA ILE A 25 5.30 -21.97 6.84
C ILE A 25 4.46 -21.56 5.64
N GLU A 26 4.89 -20.54 4.90
CA GLU A 26 4.40 -20.26 3.55
C GLU A 26 4.77 -21.51 2.72
N LEU A 27 3.78 -22.38 2.49
CA LEU A 27 3.90 -23.44 1.50
C LEU A 27 4.37 -22.78 0.20
N GLU A 28 5.59 -23.11 -0.24
CA GLU A 28 6.13 -22.59 -1.50
C GLU A 28 5.28 -23.14 -2.66
N GLU A 29 4.21 -22.42 -2.99
CA GLU A 29 3.41 -22.68 -4.17
C GLU A 29 4.23 -22.35 -5.42
N GLU A 30 4.11 -23.17 -6.45
CA GLU A 30 4.72 -22.91 -7.75
C GLU A 30 4.37 -21.51 -8.27
N PRO A 31 5.34 -20.73 -8.77
CA PRO A 31 5.10 -19.39 -9.25
C PRO A 31 4.23 -19.40 -10.50
N ALA A 32 3.27 -18.49 -10.58
CA ALA A 32 2.38 -18.42 -11.72
C ALA A 32 3.09 -17.89 -12.97
N THR A 33 2.82 -18.51 -14.13
CA THR A 33 3.34 -18.03 -15.40
C THR A 33 2.61 -16.75 -15.82
N THR A 34 3.38 -15.70 -16.11
CA THR A 34 2.86 -14.37 -16.43
C THR A 34 3.51 -13.85 -17.71
N VAL A 35 2.70 -13.34 -18.64
CA VAL A 35 3.21 -12.69 -19.86
C VAL A 35 3.24 -11.18 -19.66
N PHE A 36 4.39 -10.54 -19.92
CA PHE A 36 4.51 -9.09 -19.95
C PHE A 36 4.24 -8.57 -21.37
N GLU A 37 3.24 -7.70 -21.48
CA GLU A 37 2.79 -7.15 -22.74
C GLU A 37 2.17 -5.76 -22.51
N ASN A 38 2.43 -4.81 -23.41
CA ASN A 38 1.83 -3.46 -23.39
C ASN A 38 1.97 -2.75 -22.02
N GLY A 39 3.06 -3.02 -21.31
CA GLY A 39 3.34 -2.45 -20.00
C GLY A 39 2.58 -3.10 -18.83
N LYS A 40 1.88 -4.20 -19.04
CA LYS A 40 1.14 -4.93 -17.98
C LYS A 40 1.52 -6.41 -17.95
N GLY A 41 1.25 -7.05 -16.81
CA GLY A 41 1.40 -8.49 -16.64
C GLY A 41 0.08 -9.21 -16.88
N TYR A 42 0.11 -10.40 -17.49
CA TYR A 42 -1.07 -11.22 -17.73
C TYR A 42 -0.84 -12.63 -17.20
N VAL A 43 -1.50 -12.98 -16.10
CA VAL A 43 -1.48 -14.35 -15.54
C VAL A 43 -2.53 -15.19 -16.26
N ILE A 44 -2.15 -16.40 -16.64
CA ILE A 44 -3.04 -17.38 -17.26
C ILE A 44 -4.16 -17.82 -16.30
N SER A 45 -5.26 -18.34 -16.87
CA SER A 45 -6.53 -18.58 -16.16
C SER A 45 -6.41 -19.47 -14.92
N ASP A 46 -5.55 -20.48 -14.97
CA ASP A 46 -5.50 -21.53 -13.95
C ASP A 46 -4.90 -21.01 -12.64
N ASP A 47 -3.99 -20.05 -12.73
CA ASP A 47 -3.37 -19.36 -11.59
C ASP A 47 -4.05 -18.03 -11.25
N ALA A 48 -4.89 -17.51 -12.14
CA ALA A 48 -5.50 -16.18 -12.00
C ALA A 48 -6.32 -16.05 -10.71
N ASP A 49 -7.06 -17.09 -10.31
CA ASP A 49 -7.83 -17.08 -9.06
C ASP A 49 -6.93 -17.11 -7.82
N ARG A 50 -5.88 -17.93 -7.85
CA ARG A 50 -4.90 -18.07 -6.76
C ARG A 50 -4.19 -16.74 -6.51
N ILE A 51 -3.64 -16.13 -7.56
CA ILE A 51 -2.95 -14.83 -7.47
C ILE A 51 -3.91 -13.72 -7.03
N SER A 52 -5.14 -13.70 -7.56
CA SER A 52 -6.15 -12.70 -7.20
C SER A 52 -6.63 -12.84 -5.74
N GLN A 53 -6.92 -14.05 -5.27
CA GLN A 53 -7.45 -14.27 -3.92
C GLN A 53 -6.39 -14.01 -2.83
N GLN A 54 -5.14 -14.35 -3.09
CA GLN A 54 -4.00 -14.08 -2.21
C GLN A 54 -3.57 -12.61 -2.32
N GLY A 55 -4.39 -11.72 -1.76
CA GLY A 55 -4.09 -10.29 -1.60
C GLY A 55 -4.85 -9.35 -2.52
N PHE A 56 -5.77 -9.79 -3.38
CA PHE A 56 -6.54 -8.92 -4.27
C PHE A 56 -5.71 -8.23 -5.34
N TYR A 57 -4.72 -8.95 -5.89
CA TYR A 57 -3.94 -8.49 -7.04
C TYR A 57 -4.78 -8.52 -8.32
N GLY A 58 -4.55 -7.55 -9.18
CA GLY A 58 -4.96 -7.57 -10.58
C GLY A 58 -6.46 -7.47 -10.83
N THR A 59 -6.81 -7.37 -12.10
CA THR A 59 -8.19 -7.24 -12.58
C THR A 59 -8.51 -8.41 -13.49
N ARG A 60 -9.61 -9.11 -13.21
CA ARG A 60 -10.03 -10.26 -14.03
C ARG A 60 -10.55 -9.76 -15.38
N LEU A 61 -9.99 -10.30 -16.45
CA LEU A 61 -10.42 -10.04 -17.82
C LEU A 61 -11.55 -11.00 -18.23
N LYS A 62 -12.26 -10.64 -19.31
CA LYS A 62 -13.37 -11.45 -19.86
C LYS A 62 -12.92 -12.83 -20.36
N ASP A 63 -11.67 -12.94 -20.81
CA ASP A 63 -11.06 -14.18 -21.29
C ASP A 63 -10.52 -15.07 -20.15
N GLY A 64 -10.73 -14.67 -18.90
CA GLY A 64 -10.32 -15.43 -17.73
C GLY A 64 -8.89 -15.17 -17.26
N ARG A 65 -8.10 -14.35 -17.96
CA ARG A 65 -6.76 -13.95 -17.48
C ARG A 65 -6.84 -12.90 -16.37
N LEU A 66 -5.78 -12.80 -15.58
CA LEU A 66 -5.60 -11.73 -14.60
C LEU A 66 -4.64 -10.69 -15.15
N GLU A 67 -5.11 -9.46 -15.36
CA GLU A 67 -4.26 -8.33 -15.70
C GLU A 67 -3.67 -7.71 -14.43
N LEU A 68 -2.36 -7.54 -14.40
CA LEU A 68 -1.59 -6.94 -13.30
C LEU A 68 -1.05 -5.57 -13.73
N GLU A 69 -1.29 -4.57 -12.90
CA GLU A 69 -0.64 -3.28 -13.06
C GLU A 69 0.87 -3.38 -12.78
N PRO A 70 1.71 -2.49 -13.35
CA PRO A 70 3.17 -2.55 -13.18
C PRO A 70 3.63 -2.72 -11.72
N VAL A 71 3.05 -1.95 -10.79
CA VAL A 71 3.39 -2.01 -9.36
C VAL A 71 3.01 -3.35 -8.72
N GLU A 72 1.90 -3.96 -9.17
CA GLU A 72 1.46 -5.27 -8.72
C GLU A 72 2.39 -6.36 -9.24
N LEU A 73 2.75 -6.28 -10.52
CA LEU A 73 3.67 -7.21 -11.18
C LEU A 73 5.05 -7.20 -10.52
N LEU A 74 5.65 -6.02 -10.33
CA LEU A 74 6.95 -5.86 -9.67
C LEU A 74 6.95 -6.49 -8.28
N HIS A 75 5.88 -6.25 -7.51
CA HIS A 75 5.76 -6.80 -6.16
C HIS A 75 5.59 -8.33 -6.16
N LEU A 76 4.83 -8.90 -7.10
CA LEU A 76 4.70 -10.35 -7.23
C LEU A 76 6.01 -11.02 -7.66
N ILE A 77 6.81 -10.37 -8.50
CA ILE A 77 8.17 -10.83 -8.86
C ILE A 77 9.07 -10.83 -7.62
N GLU A 78 9.07 -9.73 -6.85
CA GLU A 78 9.85 -9.61 -5.60
C GLU A 78 9.49 -10.71 -4.60
N ARG A 79 8.20 -11.05 -4.50
CA ARG A 79 7.69 -12.16 -3.67
C ARG A 79 7.88 -13.54 -4.27
N LYS A 80 8.51 -13.65 -5.45
CA LYS A 80 8.70 -14.91 -6.21
C LYS A 80 7.40 -15.67 -6.49
N ARG A 81 6.28 -14.96 -6.58
CA ARG A 81 4.95 -15.56 -6.82
C ARG A 81 4.61 -15.69 -8.30
N VAL A 82 5.38 -15.03 -9.17
CA VAL A 82 5.23 -15.09 -10.62
C VAL A 82 6.58 -15.25 -11.30
N VAL A 83 6.59 -15.94 -12.43
CA VAL A 83 7.68 -15.92 -13.41
C VAL A 83 7.17 -15.21 -14.66
N VAL A 84 7.95 -14.26 -15.17
CA VAL A 84 7.51 -13.37 -16.24
C VAL A 84 8.27 -13.65 -17.53
N THR A 85 7.54 -13.73 -18.63
CA THR A 85 8.09 -13.87 -19.98
C THR A 85 7.50 -12.83 -20.93
N SER A 86 8.20 -12.53 -22.01
CA SER A 86 7.68 -11.76 -23.14
C SER A 86 6.75 -12.62 -24.01
N LYS A 87 6.09 -12.00 -25.00
CA LYS A 87 5.34 -12.75 -26.02
C LYS A 87 6.17 -13.78 -26.79
N SER A 88 7.48 -13.53 -26.96
CA SER A 88 8.39 -14.44 -27.65
C SER A 88 8.87 -15.59 -26.74
N GLY A 89 8.49 -15.59 -25.46
CA GLY A 89 8.88 -16.61 -24.49
C GLY A 89 10.22 -16.34 -23.79
N GLU A 90 10.82 -15.17 -24.01
CA GLU A 90 12.05 -14.76 -23.34
C GLU A 90 11.75 -14.35 -21.89
N SER A 91 12.62 -14.71 -20.95
CA SER A 91 12.46 -14.29 -19.55
C SER A 91 12.58 -12.76 -19.42
N VAL A 92 11.69 -12.17 -18.63
CA VAL A 92 11.64 -10.73 -18.35
C VAL A 92 11.83 -10.51 -16.86
N THR A 93 12.81 -9.69 -16.49
CA THR A 93 13.11 -9.38 -15.09
C THR A 93 12.39 -8.10 -14.63
N ALA A 94 12.33 -7.87 -13.31
CA ALA A 94 11.85 -6.61 -12.76
C ALA A 94 12.62 -5.40 -13.30
N LYS A 95 13.94 -5.54 -13.50
CA LYS A 95 14.79 -4.48 -14.06
C LYS A 95 14.38 -4.14 -15.50
N ASP A 96 14.07 -5.16 -16.31
CA ASP A 96 13.63 -4.95 -17.69
C ASP A 96 12.30 -4.19 -17.75
N ILE A 97 11.35 -4.56 -16.88
CA ILE A 97 10.06 -3.88 -16.75
C ILE A 97 10.25 -2.42 -16.34
N VAL A 98 11.07 -2.14 -15.32
CA VAL A 98 11.34 -0.77 -14.86
C VAL A 98 11.99 0.05 -15.98
N ASN A 99 13.04 -0.48 -16.63
CA ASN A 99 13.72 0.21 -17.72
C ASN A 99 12.79 0.52 -18.90
N GLN A 100 11.86 -0.39 -19.23
CA GLN A 100 10.92 -0.19 -20.32
C GLN A 100 9.85 0.85 -19.99
N LEU A 101 9.46 0.99 -18.72
CA LEU A 101 8.32 1.81 -18.30
C LEU A 101 8.70 3.16 -17.68
N GLN A 102 9.93 3.34 -17.19
CA GLN A 102 10.33 4.55 -16.47
C GLN A 102 10.15 5.84 -17.28
N ASP A 103 10.37 5.79 -18.61
CA ASP A 103 10.26 6.96 -19.47
C ASP A 103 8.78 7.35 -19.72
N LEU A 104 7.89 6.35 -19.75
CA LEU A 104 6.45 6.54 -19.96
C LEU A 104 5.72 6.85 -18.64
N ASN A 105 6.25 6.35 -17.53
CA ASN A 105 5.71 6.53 -16.20
C ASN A 105 6.83 6.87 -15.20
N PRO A 106 7.24 8.14 -15.13
CA PRO A 106 8.29 8.59 -14.21
C PRO A 106 7.99 8.31 -12.73
N ARG A 107 6.70 8.14 -12.38
CA ARG A 107 6.25 7.86 -11.02
C ARG A 107 6.18 6.37 -10.69
N LEU A 108 6.48 5.47 -11.63
CA LEU A 108 6.41 4.03 -11.42
C LEU A 108 7.18 3.59 -10.18
N TRP A 109 8.43 4.04 -10.04
CA TRP A 109 9.29 3.64 -8.93
C TRP A 109 8.76 4.12 -7.58
N VAL A 110 8.40 5.40 -7.49
CA VAL A 110 7.83 6.00 -6.27
C VAL A 110 6.53 5.29 -5.86
N ASN A 111 5.64 5.06 -6.83
CA ASN A 111 4.39 4.34 -6.61
C ASN A 111 4.63 2.89 -6.18
N TYR A 112 5.64 2.22 -6.75
CA TYR A 112 6.01 0.86 -6.35
C TYR A 112 6.53 0.82 -4.90
N LEU A 113 7.36 1.78 -4.47
CA LEU A 113 7.84 1.84 -3.08
C LEU A 113 6.68 1.97 -2.08
N VAL A 114 5.72 2.86 -2.36
CA VAL A 114 4.52 3.01 -1.53
C VAL A 114 3.65 1.75 -1.58
N PHE A 115 3.42 1.18 -2.76
CA PHE A 115 2.65 -0.04 -2.91
C PHE A 115 3.27 -1.20 -2.12
N ARG A 116 4.59 -1.40 -2.23
CA ARG A 116 5.35 -2.43 -1.51
C ARG A 116 5.23 -2.26 0.01
N ASP A 117 5.39 -1.04 0.52
CA ASP A 117 5.29 -0.78 1.97
C ASP A 117 3.85 -0.98 2.49
N LEU A 118 2.82 -0.53 1.77
CA LEU A 118 1.43 -0.82 2.13
C LEU A 118 1.14 -2.32 2.13
N ARG A 119 1.67 -3.05 1.13
CA ARG A 119 1.51 -4.50 1.01
C ARG A 119 2.22 -5.27 2.12
N SER A 120 3.45 -4.89 2.47
CA SER A 120 4.20 -5.54 3.55
C SER A 120 3.51 -5.36 4.90
N ARG A 121 2.75 -4.27 5.09
CA ARG A 121 1.90 -4.02 6.25
C ARG A 121 0.53 -4.73 6.19
N GLY A 122 0.29 -5.62 5.22
CA GLY A 122 -0.93 -6.42 5.12
C GLY A 122 -2.17 -5.68 4.62
N TYR A 123 -2.00 -4.51 4.00
CA TYR A 123 -3.14 -3.81 3.38
C TYR A 123 -3.49 -4.40 2.01
N ALA A 124 -4.78 -4.42 1.69
CA ALA A 124 -5.23 -4.56 0.32
C ALA A 124 -5.18 -3.17 -0.35
N VAL A 125 -4.47 -3.11 -1.49
CA VAL A 125 -4.16 -1.86 -2.19
C VAL A 125 -4.64 -1.99 -3.63
N ARG A 126 -5.38 -1.00 -4.12
CA ARG A 126 -5.81 -0.88 -5.51
C ARG A 126 -5.36 0.44 -6.09
N GLN A 127 -5.24 0.51 -7.41
CA GLN A 127 -5.01 1.77 -8.12
C GLN A 127 -6.05 2.82 -7.71
N GLY A 128 -5.61 4.07 -7.60
CA GLY A 128 -6.46 5.20 -7.28
C GLY A 128 -7.44 5.54 -8.41
N PHE A 129 -7.79 6.83 -8.49
CA PHE A 129 -8.64 7.38 -9.53
C PHE A 129 -7.91 8.56 -10.17
N GLY A 130 -7.94 8.61 -11.50
CA GLY A 130 -7.18 9.62 -12.25
C GLY A 130 -5.67 9.53 -11.97
N ASP A 131 -4.95 10.59 -12.32
CA ASP A 131 -3.49 10.63 -12.20
C ASP A 131 -3.00 11.18 -10.86
N VAL A 132 -3.92 11.78 -10.08
CA VAL A 132 -3.59 12.45 -8.80
C VAL A 132 -3.61 11.45 -7.65
N ILE A 133 -4.63 10.59 -7.58
CA ILE A 133 -4.77 9.64 -6.48
C ILE A 133 -3.95 8.41 -6.81
N GLY A 134 -2.87 8.17 -6.05
CA GLY A 134 -2.03 6.99 -6.29
C GLY A 134 -2.76 5.70 -5.98
N PHE A 135 -3.34 5.59 -4.77
CA PHE A 135 -3.95 4.34 -4.33
C PHE A 135 -5.23 4.49 -3.54
N ARG A 136 -6.01 3.42 -3.55
CA ARG A 136 -7.11 3.16 -2.63
C ARG A 136 -6.73 2.02 -1.72
N VAL A 137 -6.87 2.24 -0.42
CA VAL A 137 -6.51 1.26 0.61
C VAL A 137 -7.76 0.85 1.37
N TYR A 138 -7.87 -0.46 1.59
CA TYR A 138 -8.95 -1.10 2.35
C TYR A 138 -8.50 -1.34 3.77
N ALA A 139 -9.43 -1.44 4.74
CA ALA A 139 -9.03 -1.83 6.08
C ALA A 139 -8.41 -3.23 6.08
N ARG A 140 -7.60 -3.54 7.09
CA ARG A 140 -7.07 -4.91 7.23
C ARG A 140 -8.22 -5.89 7.37
N GLY A 141 -8.15 -7.00 6.65
CA GLY A 141 -9.21 -8.01 6.57
C GLY A 141 -10.38 -7.66 5.65
N GLU A 142 -10.50 -6.41 5.19
CA GLU A 142 -11.50 -6.04 4.18
C GLU A 142 -11.04 -6.41 2.77
N ARG A 143 -12.02 -6.75 1.93
CA ARG A 143 -11.79 -7.23 0.56
C ARG A 143 -12.38 -6.26 -0.46
N PRO A 144 -11.64 -5.89 -1.52
CA PRO A 144 -12.22 -5.25 -2.70
C PRO A 144 -13.41 -6.06 -3.23
N GLY A 145 -14.55 -5.39 -3.41
CA GLY A 145 -15.82 -6.01 -3.84
C GLY A 145 -16.77 -6.37 -2.70
N ALA A 146 -16.26 -6.64 -1.49
CA ALA A 146 -17.09 -6.85 -0.29
C ALA A 146 -17.21 -5.58 0.56
N ALA A 147 -16.16 -4.75 0.57
CA ALA A 147 -16.12 -3.47 1.26
C ALA A 147 -15.68 -2.36 0.30
N SER A 148 -15.88 -1.11 0.70
CA SER A 148 -15.33 0.05 0.00
C SER A 148 -14.01 0.47 0.65
N ALA A 149 -13.02 0.87 -0.15
CA ALA A 149 -11.77 1.41 0.38
C ALA A 149 -12.04 2.54 1.39
N ASN A 150 -11.33 2.52 2.53
CA ASN A 150 -11.54 3.48 3.61
C ASN A 150 -10.55 4.67 3.54
N GLN A 151 -9.50 4.53 2.72
CA GLN A 151 -8.41 5.48 2.60
C GLN A 151 -8.05 5.75 1.12
N LEU A 152 -7.74 7.01 0.84
CA LEU A 152 -7.14 7.47 -0.41
C LEU A 152 -5.70 7.89 -0.10
N ILE A 153 -4.76 7.38 -0.90
CA ILE A 153 -3.34 7.66 -0.75
C ILE A 153 -2.92 8.62 -1.86
N TYR A 154 -2.42 9.78 -1.44
CA TYR A 154 -1.74 10.72 -2.32
C TYR A 154 -0.24 10.51 -2.20
N VAL A 155 0.42 10.17 -3.30
CA VAL A 155 1.84 9.83 -3.30
C VAL A 155 2.66 11.09 -3.60
N LEU A 156 3.62 11.37 -2.74
CA LEU A 156 4.51 12.51 -2.80
C LEU A 156 5.96 12.03 -2.79
N LYS A 157 6.84 12.82 -3.41
CA LYS A 157 8.28 12.63 -3.37
C LYS A 157 8.92 13.88 -2.77
N GLU A 158 9.92 13.72 -1.90
CA GLU A 158 10.49 14.82 -1.09
C GLU A 158 11.04 16.00 -1.93
N ASP A 159 11.49 15.75 -3.16
CA ASP A 159 12.01 16.77 -4.07
C ASP A 159 10.96 17.32 -5.07
N GLU A 160 9.69 16.92 -4.94
CA GLU A 160 8.59 17.38 -5.79
C GLU A 160 7.71 18.41 -5.06
N ALA A 161 7.48 19.55 -5.71
CA ALA A 161 6.52 20.54 -5.22
C ALA A 161 5.08 20.00 -5.29
N ILE A 162 4.30 20.29 -4.25
CA ILE A 162 2.88 19.91 -4.21
C ILE A 162 2.05 20.95 -4.97
N SER A 163 1.24 20.49 -5.91
CA SER A 163 0.24 21.31 -6.60
C SER A 163 -0.91 21.65 -5.64
N LEU A 164 -1.18 22.93 -5.41
CA LEU A 164 -2.34 23.36 -4.61
C LEU A 164 -3.66 22.92 -5.26
N THR A 165 -3.72 22.90 -6.59
CA THR A 165 -4.89 22.41 -7.31
C THR A 165 -5.12 20.92 -7.09
N ASP A 166 -4.04 20.12 -7.11
CA ASP A 166 -4.13 18.69 -6.82
C ASP A 166 -4.55 18.45 -5.37
N LEU A 167 -4.01 19.26 -4.45
CA LEU A 167 -4.33 19.24 -3.03
C LEU A 167 -5.80 19.53 -2.76
N ASP A 168 -6.36 20.57 -3.39
CA ASP A 168 -7.79 20.89 -3.29
C ASP A 168 -8.63 19.75 -3.85
N LEU A 169 -8.32 19.28 -5.07
CA LEU A 169 -9.04 18.20 -5.74
C LEU A 169 -9.07 16.92 -4.91
N ILE A 170 -7.92 16.49 -4.35
CA ILE A 170 -7.86 15.26 -3.57
C ILE A 170 -8.56 15.42 -2.22
N THR A 171 -8.48 16.59 -1.60
CA THR A 171 -9.16 16.89 -0.34
C THR A 171 -10.69 16.83 -0.55
N GLU A 172 -11.20 17.50 -1.59
CA GLU A 172 -12.62 17.45 -1.95
C GLU A 172 -13.07 16.02 -2.30
N THR A 173 -12.26 15.27 -3.06
CA THR A 173 -12.57 13.89 -3.43
C THR A 173 -12.65 12.97 -2.20
N ALA A 174 -11.73 13.11 -1.26
CA ALA A 174 -11.73 12.34 -0.01
C ALA A 174 -12.96 12.67 0.84
N LEU A 175 -13.30 13.95 0.99
CA LEU A 175 -14.47 14.42 1.72
C LEU A 175 -15.77 13.91 1.08
N ALA A 176 -15.95 14.10 -0.23
CA ALA A 176 -17.14 13.69 -0.97
C ALA A 176 -17.35 12.18 -0.93
N SER A 177 -16.27 11.39 -0.97
CA SER A 177 -16.32 9.94 -0.89
C SER A 177 -16.34 9.39 0.55
N ARG A 178 -16.31 10.28 1.56
CA ARG A 178 -16.22 9.94 3.00
C ARG A 178 -15.05 8.99 3.31
N LYS A 179 -13.91 9.20 2.64
CA LYS A 179 -12.68 8.42 2.82
C LYS A 179 -11.64 9.28 3.56
N LYS A 180 -10.76 8.62 4.30
CA LYS A 180 -9.62 9.29 4.93
C LYS A 180 -8.58 9.60 3.86
N LEU A 181 -8.04 10.81 3.87
CA LEU A 181 -6.91 11.19 3.03
C LEU A 181 -5.61 10.95 3.80
N VAL A 182 -4.67 10.25 3.17
CA VAL A 182 -3.33 9.99 3.70
C VAL A 182 -2.31 10.36 2.62
N PHE A 183 -1.29 11.11 3.00
CA PHE A 183 -0.13 11.37 2.16
C PHE A 183 0.91 10.29 2.41
N ALA A 184 1.46 9.72 1.34
CA ALA A 184 2.62 8.85 1.39
C ALA A 184 3.80 9.61 0.79
N LEU A 185 4.69 10.11 1.64
CA LEU A 185 5.88 10.85 1.26
C LEU A 185 7.06 9.89 1.16
N VAL A 186 7.64 9.79 -0.04
CA VAL A 186 8.85 9.02 -0.29
C VAL A 186 10.05 9.94 -0.21
N ASP A 187 10.98 9.63 0.68
CA ASP A 187 12.22 10.39 0.86
C ASP A 187 13.29 10.03 -0.18
N GLN A 188 14.44 10.72 -0.13
CA GLN A 188 15.57 10.44 -1.05
C GLN A 188 16.21 9.05 -0.87
N ASN A 189 16.00 8.40 0.27
CA ASN A 189 16.50 7.06 0.57
C ASN A 189 15.50 5.95 0.16
N GLY A 190 14.28 6.33 -0.26
CA GLY A 190 13.20 5.42 -0.61
C GLY A 190 12.37 4.94 0.59
N GLU A 191 12.50 5.59 1.76
CA GLU A 191 11.64 5.35 2.91
C GLU A 191 10.28 6.04 2.72
N VAL A 192 9.21 5.39 3.18
CA VAL A 192 7.84 5.87 3.01
C VAL A 192 7.27 6.35 4.35
N ASN A 193 6.95 7.63 4.43
CA ASN A 193 6.34 8.28 5.59
C ASN A 193 4.87 8.62 5.32
N TYR A 194 3.99 8.35 6.29
CA TYR A 194 2.54 8.56 6.11
C TYR A 194 1.99 9.67 6.99
N TYR A 195 1.24 10.59 6.40
CA TYR A 195 0.60 11.71 7.10
C TYR A 195 -0.90 11.71 6.86
N LYS A 196 -1.69 11.69 7.95
CA LYS A 196 -3.14 11.84 7.85
C LYS A 196 -3.47 13.31 7.61
N VAL A 197 -4.33 13.58 6.64
CA VAL A 197 -4.77 14.93 6.29
C VAL A 197 -6.23 15.13 6.62
N SER A 198 -6.55 16.29 7.17
CA SER A 198 -7.91 16.71 7.49
C SER A 198 -8.08 18.21 7.29
N GLN A 199 -9.24 18.60 6.74
CA GLN A 199 -9.60 20.00 6.64
C GLN A 199 -9.79 20.60 8.05
N ALA A 200 -9.24 21.79 8.26
CA ALA A 200 -9.41 22.56 9.48
C ALA A 200 -10.01 23.94 9.14
N THR A 201 -10.99 24.37 9.92
CA THR A 201 -11.52 25.74 9.85
C THR A 201 -10.73 26.61 10.81
N LEU A 202 -10.00 27.60 10.29
CA LEU A 202 -9.28 28.54 11.12
C LEU A 202 -10.24 29.56 11.74
N PRO A 203 -10.09 29.92 13.02
CA PRO A 203 -10.86 30.98 13.64
C PRO A 203 -10.54 32.32 12.96
N LYS A 204 -11.55 33.18 12.78
CA LYS A 204 -11.32 34.54 12.29
C LYS A 204 -10.53 35.31 13.34
N ILE A 205 -9.32 35.72 13.01
CA ILE A 205 -8.55 36.67 13.82
C ILE A 205 -9.25 38.03 13.67
N GLY A 206 -9.85 38.52 14.75
CA GLY A 206 -10.44 39.85 14.79
C GLY A 206 -9.32 40.88 14.62
N VAL A 207 -9.31 41.58 13.49
CA VAL A 207 -8.53 42.82 13.38
C VAL A 207 -9.33 43.88 14.13
N GLU A 208 -8.95 44.18 15.36
CA GLU A 208 -9.43 45.38 16.05
C GLU A 208 -8.90 46.60 15.28
N THR A 209 -9.68 47.08 14.33
CA THR A 209 -9.51 48.45 13.82
C THR A 209 -9.86 49.40 14.95
N ASN A 210 -8.85 49.82 15.71
CA ASN A 210 -8.91 51.02 16.53
C ASN A 210 -9.10 52.22 15.59
N ALA A 211 -10.36 52.56 15.30
CA ALA A 211 -10.70 53.87 14.78
C ALA A 211 -10.57 54.86 15.94
N GLU A 212 -9.41 55.53 16.02
CA GLU A 212 -9.23 56.69 16.88
C GLU A 212 -10.14 57.84 16.40
N LYS A 213 -11.00 58.27 17.34
CA LYS A 213 -11.68 59.57 17.54
C LYS A 213 -11.90 60.51 16.36
#